data_AF-A0A1B6H7V3-F1
#
_entry.id   AF-A0A1B6H7V3-F1
#
_cell.length_a   1.000
_cell.length_b   1.000
_cell.length_c   1.000
_cell.angle_alpha   90.00
_cell.angle_beta   90.00
_cell.angle_gamma   90.00
#
_symmetry.space_group_name_H-M   'P 1'
#
loop_
_entity.id
_entity.type
_entity.pdbx_description
1 polymer ?
#
loop_
_entity_poly.entity_id
_entity_poly.type
_entity_poly.pdbx_seq_one_letter_code
_entity_poly.pdbx_strand_id
1 'polypeptide(L)'
;EIPAADSAGNPIKGGAGGFMPFGVSGVMAGAAKCFYGFVGFDCVATTGEEAKNPKRDIPVSIIVSLVIIFLAYFGGATIITLMWPYYLQDADAPLPYVFGEVGLSLVKWIVSLGAVFALCTNMLGCLFPIPRILYAMGNDKLLFHSLAKINAKTHTPLLAILLGGGFSG
;
A
#
# COMPACT_ATOMS: atom_id res chain seq x y z
N GLU A 1 -9.86 -32.49 1.26
CA GLU A 1 -9.20 -32.14 2.53
C GLU A 1 -8.09 -31.14 2.25
N ILE A 2 -7.82 -30.24 3.20
CA ILE A 2 -6.68 -29.33 3.11
C ILE A 2 -5.43 -30.16 3.41
N PRO A 3 -4.43 -30.21 2.52
CA PRO A 3 -3.19 -30.94 2.79
C PRO A 3 -2.47 -30.35 4.01
N ALA A 4 -1.82 -31.19 4.80
CA ALA A 4 -1.11 -30.76 6.02
C ALA A 4 0.16 -29.95 5.73
N ALA A 5 0.74 -30.11 4.53
CA ALA A 5 1.94 -29.43 4.08
C ALA A 5 1.83 -29.00 2.61
N ASP A 6 2.48 -27.89 2.27
CA ASP A 6 2.62 -27.42 0.88
C ASP A 6 3.62 -28.31 0.11
N SER A 7 3.77 -28.08 -1.19
CA SER A 7 4.74 -28.78 -2.04
C SER A 7 6.21 -28.60 -1.58
N ALA A 8 6.48 -27.69 -0.64
CA ALA A 8 7.78 -27.39 -0.05
C ALA A 8 7.93 -27.89 1.40
N GLY A 9 6.92 -28.56 1.97
CA GLY A 9 6.94 -29.12 3.33
C GLY A 9 6.56 -28.15 4.46
N ASN A 10 6.09 -26.93 4.16
CA ASN A 10 5.67 -25.98 5.19
C ASN A 10 4.27 -26.32 5.73
N PRO A 11 4.03 -26.16 7.04
CA PRO A 11 2.73 -26.44 7.64
C PRO A 11 1.66 -25.47 7.10
N ILE A 12 0.63 -26.01 6.47
CA ILE A 12 -0.48 -25.23 5.91
C ILE A 12 -1.46 -24.85 7.01
N LYS A 13 -1.60 -23.55 7.27
CA LYS A 13 -2.64 -23.02 8.16
C LYS A 13 -3.92 -22.75 7.36
N GLY A 14 -4.64 -23.80 6.99
CA GLY A 14 -5.86 -23.68 6.18
C GLY A 14 -7.18 -23.54 6.95
N GLY A 15 -7.18 -23.59 8.29
CA GLY A 15 -8.43 -23.48 9.07
C GLY A 15 -9.45 -24.59 8.75
N ALA A 16 -10.74 -24.30 8.93
CA ALA A 16 -11.81 -25.29 8.77
C ALA A 16 -12.23 -25.55 7.29
N GLY A 17 -11.64 -24.83 6.33
CA GLY A 17 -12.08 -24.86 4.92
C GLY A 17 -13.39 -24.08 4.67
N GLY A 18 -13.75 -23.91 3.40
CA GLY A 18 -14.95 -23.16 2.98
C GLY A 18 -14.72 -21.64 2.81
N PHE A 19 -15.80 -20.86 2.78
CA PHE A 19 -15.76 -19.40 2.55
C PHE A 19 -15.17 -18.62 3.74
N MET A 20 -15.35 -19.11 4.97
CA MET A 20 -14.91 -18.43 6.20
C MET A 20 -14.10 -19.38 7.11
N PRO A 21 -12.91 -19.83 6.67
CA PRO A 21 -12.12 -20.86 7.36
C PRO A 21 -11.60 -20.45 8.74
N PHE A 22 -11.51 -19.13 8.99
CA PHE A 22 -11.04 -18.53 10.25
C PHE A 22 -12.16 -17.82 11.04
N GLY A 23 -13.42 -18.04 10.67
CA GLY A 23 -14.57 -17.38 11.26
C GLY A 23 -14.55 -15.85 11.12
N VAL A 24 -15.45 -15.18 11.84
CA VAL A 24 -15.60 -13.71 11.83
C VAL A 24 -14.34 -13.00 12.34
N SER A 25 -13.61 -13.63 13.27
CA SER A 25 -12.35 -13.10 13.80
C SER A 25 -11.30 -12.94 12.69
N GLY A 26 -11.13 -13.95 11.83
CA GLY A 26 -10.20 -13.87 10.70
C GLY A 26 -10.62 -12.82 9.67
N VAL A 27 -11.93 -12.66 9.42
CA VAL A 27 -12.45 -11.61 8.53
C VAL A 27 -12.13 -10.23 9.08
N MET A 28 -12.34 -9.98 10.37
CA MET A 28 -12.03 -8.69 11.00
C MET A 28 -10.52 -8.39 10.99
N ALA A 29 -9.68 -9.38 11.27
CA ALA A 29 -8.23 -9.23 11.18
C ALA A 29 -7.75 -8.95 9.74
N GLY A 30 -8.35 -9.61 8.75
CA GLY A 30 -8.10 -9.36 7.33
C GLY A 30 -8.53 -7.95 6.92
N ALA A 31 -9.73 -7.53 7.32
CA ALA A 31 -10.24 -6.19 7.06
C ALA A 31 -9.32 -5.09 7.62
N ALA A 32 -8.79 -5.28 8.84
CA ALA A 32 -7.83 -4.35 9.44
C ALA A 32 -6.53 -4.24 8.62
N LYS A 33 -6.01 -5.34 8.07
CA LYS A 33 -4.85 -5.31 7.17
C LYS A 33 -5.18 -4.63 5.84
N CYS A 34 -6.31 -4.97 5.24
CA CYS A 34 -6.75 -4.38 3.96
C CYS A 34 -7.03 -2.88 4.08
N PHE A 35 -7.40 -2.39 5.26
CA PHE A 35 -7.59 -0.96 5.52
C PHE A 35 -6.32 -0.14 5.21
N TYR A 36 -5.13 -0.71 5.41
CA TYR A 36 -3.87 -0.06 5.05
C TYR A 36 -3.80 0.29 3.55
N GLY A 37 -4.39 -0.54 2.67
CA GLY A 37 -4.43 -0.27 1.23
C GLY A 37 -5.30 0.92 0.83
N PHE A 38 -6.16 1.41 1.73
CA PHE A 38 -6.97 2.62 1.49
C PHE A 38 -6.33 3.90 2.04
N VAL A 39 -5.19 3.80 2.74
CA VAL A 39 -4.45 4.97 3.23
C VAL A 39 -3.87 5.73 2.02
N GLY A 40 -4.08 7.05 1.97
CA GLY A 40 -3.60 7.91 0.88
C GLY A 40 -4.69 8.75 0.20
N PHE A 41 -5.97 8.54 0.53
CA PHE A 41 -7.07 9.38 0.01
C PHE A 41 -6.96 10.85 0.46
N ASP A 42 -6.27 11.11 1.57
CA ASP A 42 -6.01 12.42 2.15
C ASP A 42 -5.10 13.28 1.25
N CYS A 43 -4.25 12.67 0.43
CA CYS A 43 -3.44 13.36 -0.58
C CYS A 43 -4.30 14.05 -1.65
N VAL A 44 -5.51 13.55 -1.92
CA VAL A 44 -6.45 14.22 -2.84
C VAL A 44 -6.97 15.52 -2.23
N ALA A 45 -7.09 15.60 -0.90
CA ALA A 45 -7.54 16.81 -0.23
C ALA A 45 -6.45 17.91 -0.21
N THR A 46 -5.17 17.53 -0.15
CA THR A 46 -4.05 18.50 -0.11
C THR A 46 -3.82 19.18 -1.46
N THR A 47 -4.19 18.55 -2.57
CA THR A 47 -4.13 19.12 -3.93
C THR A 47 -5.33 20.03 -4.26
N GLY A 48 -6.17 20.34 -3.27
CA GLY A 48 -7.33 21.21 -3.44
C GLY A 48 -7.02 22.63 -3.90
N GLU A 49 -5.82 23.14 -3.60
CA GLU A 49 -5.37 24.47 -4.06
C GLU A 49 -5.13 24.53 -5.58
N GLU A 50 -4.87 23.39 -6.22
CA GLU A 50 -4.68 23.26 -7.67
C GLU A 50 -5.99 22.92 -8.41
N ALA A 51 -7.07 22.64 -7.66
CA ALA A 51 -8.37 22.32 -8.22
C ALA A 51 -9.13 23.59 -8.63
N LYS A 52 -9.75 23.58 -9.82
CA LYS A 52 -10.53 24.72 -10.33
C LYS A 52 -11.77 25.01 -9.48
N ASN A 53 -12.49 23.97 -9.02
CA ASN A 53 -13.64 24.10 -8.12
C ASN A 53 -13.52 23.15 -6.91
N PRO A 54 -12.70 23.48 -5.90
CA PRO A 54 -12.37 22.56 -4.81
C PRO A 54 -13.60 22.07 -4.02
N LYS A 55 -14.62 22.91 -3.86
CA LYS A 55 -15.87 22.56 -3.13
C LYS A 55 -16.64 21.39 -3.73
N ARG A 56 -16.50 21.13 -5.04
CA ARG A 56 -17.21 20.05 -5.75
C ARG A 56 -16.23 18.97 -6.24
N ASP A 57 -15.09 19.39 -6.79
CA ASP A 57 -14.19 18.47 -7.48
C ASP A 57 -13.47 17.54 -6.49
N ILE A 58 -13.08 18.03 -5.31
CA ILE A 58 -12.44 17.23 -4.26
C ILE A 58 -13.37 16.12 -3.73
N PRO A 59 -14.60 16.39 -3.24
CA PRO A 59 -15.46 15.33 -2.72
C PRO A 59 -15.86 14.33 -3.81
N VAL A 60 -16.10 14.78 -5.05
CA VAL A 60 -16.39 13.86 -6.17
C VAL A 60 -15.18 12.97 -6.48
N SER A 61 -13.96 13.53 -6.49
CA SER A 61 -12.74 12.76 -6.76
C SER A 61 -12.49 11.69 -5.71
N ILE A 62 -12.73 11.99 -4.42
CA ILE A 62 -12.59 11.02 -3.33
C ILE A 62 -13.58 9.86 -3.49
N ILE A 63 -14.85 10.16 -3.78
CA ILE A 63 -15.87 9.10 -3.93
C ILE A 63 -15.56 8.22 -5.15
N VAL A 64 -15.21 8.84 -6.29
CA VAL A 64 -14.91 8.10 -7.52
C VAL A 64 -13.65 7.24 -7.35
N SER A 65 -12.59 7.78 -6.76
CA SER A 65 -11.36 7.01 -6.52
C SER A 65 -11.62 5.84 -5.57
N LEU A 66 -12.37 6.06 -4.48
CA LEU A 66 -12.73 5.00 -3.53
C LEU A 66 -13.52 3.87 -4.20
N VAL A 67 -14.50 4.19 -5.04
CA VAL A 67 -15.30 3.19 -5.75
C VAL A 67 -14.45 2.40 -6.74
N ILE A 68 -13.57 3.06 -7.50
CA ILE A 68 -12.69 2.38 -8.45
C ILE A 68 -11.73 1.44 -7.71
N ILE A 69 -11.10 1.90 -6.62
CA ILE A 69 -10.17 1.09 -5.82
C ILE A 69 -10.91 -0.09 -5.18
N PHE A 70 -12.11 0.14 -4.65
CA PHE A 70 -12.94 -0.92 -4.09
C PHE A 70 -13.22 -2.03 -5.11
N LEU A 71 -13.64 -1.67 -6.33
CA LEU A 71 -13.89 -2.64 -7.39
C LEU A 71 -12.63 -3.38 -7.82
N ALA A 72 -11.49 -2.69 -7.92
CA ALA A 72 -10.22 -3.30 -8.26
C ALA A 72 -9.74 -4.30 -7.20
N TYR A 73 -9.83 -3.94 -5.91
CA TYR A 73 -9.43 -4.80 -4.79
C TYR A 73 -10.37 -5.98 -4.61
N PHE A 74 -11.69 -5.75 -4.65
CA PHE A 74 -12.68 -6.81 -4.57
C PHE A 74 -12.54 -7.78 -5.76
N GLY A 75 -12.41 -7.26 -6.98
CA GLY A 75 -12.21 -8.06 -8.18
C GLY A 75 -10.91 -8.85 -8.14
N GLY A 76 -9.80 -8.21 -7.78
CA GLY A 76 -8.50 -8.87 -7.65
C GLY A 76 -8.50 -9.99 -6.61
N ALA A 77 -9.03 -9.73 -5.41
CA ALA A 77 -9.16 -10.75 -4.36
C ALA A 77 -10.04 -11.92 -4.82
N THR A 78 -11.16 -11.64 -5.49
CA THR A 78 -12.08 -12.67 -6.00
C THR A 78 -11.41 -13.54 -7.06
N ILE A 79 -10.74 -12.95 -8.04
CA ILE A 79 -10.07 -13.68 -9.13
C ILE A 79 -8.97 -14.58 -8.57
N ILE A 80 -8.12 -14.05 -7.69
CA ILE A 80 -6.99 -14.80 -7.11
C ILE A 80 -7.48 -15.96 -6.25
N THR A 81 -8.46 -15.72 -5.37
CA THR A 81 -9.00 -16.77 -4.48
C THR A 81 -9.76 -17.85 -5.24
N LEU A 82 -10.34 -17.53 -6.41
CA LEU A 82 -10.93 -18.52 -7.33
C LEU A 82 -9.87 -19.28 -8.13
N MET A 83 -8.75 -18.64 -8.46
CA MET A 83 -7.69 -19.22 -9.29
C MET A 83 -6.76 -20.15 -8.50
N TRP A 84 -6.51 -19.87 -7.22
CA TRP A 84 -5.58 -20.65 -6.40
C TRP A 84 -6.06 -20.76 -4.94
N PRO A 85 -5.87 -21.91 -4.28
CA PRO A 85 -6.26 -22.08 -2.89
C PRO A 85 -5.55 -21.07 -1.97
N TYR A 86 -6.34 -20.33 -1.18
CA TYR A 86 -5.86 -19.25 -0.29
C TYR A 86 -4.78 -19.68 0.72
N TYR A 87 -4.71 -20.96 1.05
CA TYR A 87 -3.79 -21.50 2.05
C TYR A 87 -2.40 -21.86 1.48
N LEU A 88 -2.26 -21.88 0.15
CA LEU A 88 -0.97 -22.05 -0.56
C LEU A 88 -0.45 -20.72 -1.09
N GLN A 89 -1.04 -19.60 -0.70
CA GLN A 89 -0.68 -18.30 -1.21
C GLN A 89 0.42 -17.67 -0.35
N ASP A 90 1.41 -17.08 -1.02
CA ASP A 90 2.46 -16.33 -0.36
C ASP A 90 1.89 -15.06 0.32
N ALA A 91 2.35 -14.78 1.54
CA ALA A 91 1.85 -13.66 2.34
C ALA A 91 2.42 -12.31 1.90
N ASP A 92 3.61 -12.29 1.31
CA ASP A 92 4.32 -11.07 0.94
C ASP A 92 4.05 -10.69 -0.53
N ALA A 93 3.98 -11.69 -1.42
CA ALA A 93 3.80 -11.49 -2.86
C ALA A 93 2.76 -12.44 -3.47
N PRO A 94 1.48 -12.35 -3.07
CA PRO A 94 0.42 -13.27 -3.48
C PRO A 94 0.19 -13.32 -5.00
N LEU A 95 0.25 -12.16 -5.67
CA LEU A 95 -0.03 -12.01 -7.10
C LEU A 95 1.08 -12.63 -7.98
N PRO A 96 2.37 -12.21 -7.88
CA PRO A 96 3.45 -12.81 -8.66
C PRO A 96 3.67 -14.29 -8.37
N TYR A 97 3.43 -14.72 -7.12
CA TYR A 97 3.55 -16.11 -6.72
C TYR A 97 2.54 -16.99 -7.47
N VAL A 98 1.25 -16.65 -7.37
CA VAL A 98 0.20 -17.46 -8.02
C VAL A 98 0.33 -17.47 -9.54
N PHE A 99 0.68 -16.34 -10.18
CA PHE A 99 0.93 -16.35 -11.63
C PHE A 99 2.13 -17.21 -12.03
N GLY A 100 3.12 -17.36 -11.14
CA GLY A 100 4.23 -18.29 -11.32
C GLY A 100 3.76 -19.74 -11.29
N GLU A 101 2.96 -20.12 -10.30
CA GLU A 101 2.44 -21.48 -10.10
C GLU A 101 1.48 -21.92 -11.22
N VAL A 102 0.70 -20.99 -11.77
CA VAL A 102 -0.21 -21.24 -12.91
C VAL A 102 0.56 -21.32 -14.25
N GLY A 103 1.87 -21.06 -14.27
CA GLY A 103 2.71 -21.10 -15.47
C GLY A 103 2.63 -19.85 -16.35
N LEU A 104 2.01 -18.77 -15.88
CA LEU A 104 1.86 -17.48 -16.57
C LEU A 104 3.06 -16.56 -16.27
N SER A 105 4.25 -17.00 -16.65
CA SER A 105 5.51 -16.29 -16.37
C SER A 105 5.57 -14.87 -16.96
N LEU A 106 4.95 -14.64 -18.12
CA LEU A 106 4.87 -13.30 -18.74
C LEU A 106 4.05 -12.33 -17.87
N VAL A 107 2.88 -12.77 -17.40
CA VAL A 107 2.00 -11.95 -16.55
C VAL A 107 2.68 -11.66 -15.21
N LYS A 108 3.36 -12.66 -14.63
CA LYS A 108 4.18 -12.48 -13.43
C LYS A 108 5.18 -11.33 -13.58
N TRP A 109 5.95 -11.29 -14.68
CA TRP A 109 6.93 -10.23 -14.90
C TRP A 109 6.29 -8.85 -15.06
N ILE A 110 5.18 -8.75 -15.79
CA ILE A 110 4.46 -7.49 -15.96
C ILE A 110 3.94 -6.97 -14.62
N VAL A 111 3.30 -7.82 -13.82
CA VAL A 111 2.73 -7.44 -12.53
C VAL A 111 3.84 -7.05 -11.54
N SER A 112 4.93 -7.82 -11.47
CA SER A 112 6.07 -7.48 -10.60
C SER A 112 6.71 -6.15 -10.98
N LEU A 113 6.91 -5.91 -12.28
CA LEU A 113 7.48 -4.65 -12.74
C LEU A 113 6.54 -3.47 -12.45
N GLY A 114 5.24 -3.65 -12.71
CA GLY A 114 4.20 -2.67 -12.37
C GLY A 114 4.15 -2.36 -10.88
N ALA A 115 4.27 -3.37 -10.01
CA ALA A 115 4.31 -3.20 -8.57
C ALA A 115 5.53 -2.38 -8.12
N VAL A 116 6.73 -2.65 -8.67
CA VAL A 116 7.93 -1.88 -8.37
C VAL A 116 7.75 -0.41 -8.77
N PHE A 117 7.27 -0.14 -9.99
CA PHE A 117 7.02 1.23 -10.43
C PHE A 117 5.95 1.93 -9.57
N ALA A 118 4.85 1.25 -9.23
CA ALA A 118 3.81 1.81 -8.38
C ALA A 118 4.33 2.15 -6.97
N LEU A 119 5.13 1.27 -6.37
CA LEU A 119 5.76 1.52 -5.07
C LEU A 119 6.74 2.70 -5.12
N CYS A 120 7.55 2.79 -6.18
CA CYS A 120 8.45 3.93 -6.41
C CYS A 120 7.67 5.24 -6.56
N THR A 121 6.57 5.26 -7.34
CA THR A 121 5.73 6.44 -7.50
C THR A 121 5.06 6.84 -6.18
N ASN A 122 4.57 5.87 -5.40
CA ASN A 122 3.99 6.12 -4.08
C ASN A 122 5.02 6.73 -3.13
N MET A 123 6.23 6.16 -3.09
CA MET A 123 7.34 6.68 -2.27
C MET A 123 7.72 8.11 -2.65
N LEU A 124 7.84 8.40 -3.95
CA LEU A 124 8.12 9.75 -4.45
C LEU A 124 6.99 10.73 -4.10
N GLY A 125 5.73 10.30 -4.24
CA GLY A 125 4.55 11.07 -3.85
C GLY A 125 4.59 11.52 -2.39
N CYS A 126 4.98 10.62 -1.48
CA CYS A 126 5.15 10.93 -0.06
C CYS A 126 6.36 11.84 0.23
N LEU A 127 7.42 11.78 -0.58
CA LEU A 127 8.63 12.59 -0.38
C LEU A 127 8.45 14.07 -0.78
N PHE A 128 7.61 14.37 -1.77
CA PHE A 128 7.37 15.75 -2.23
C PHE A 128 6.82 16.74 -1.17
N PRO A 129 5.84 16.37 -0.31
CA PRO A 129 5.32 17.28 0.71
C PRO A 129 6.22 17.40 1.96
N ILE A 130 7.14 16.45 2.21
CA ILE A 130 7.98 16.43 3.42
C ILE A 130 8.81 17.72 3.61
N PRO A 131 9.50 18.27 2.60
CA PRO A 131 10.22 19.53 2.74
C PRO A 131 9.32 20.71 3.14
N ARG A 132 8.09 20.77 2.62
CA ARG A 132 7.11 21.83 2.94
C ARG A 132 6.66 21.73 4.40
N ILE A 133 6.35 20.53 4.86
CA ILE A 133 5.93 20.26 6.25
C ILE A 133 7.07 20.59 7.23
N LEU A 134 8.29 20.13 6.95
CA LEU A 134 9.44 20.38 7.83
C LEU A 134 9.82 21.87 7.90
N TYR A 135 9.65 22.62 6.81
CA TYR A 135 9.84 24.07 6.81
C TYR A 135 8.79 24.78 7.68
N ALA A 136 7.51 24.42 7.53
CA ALA A 136 6.43 24.97 8.34
C ALA A 136 6.62 24.66 9.85
N MET A 137 6.92 23.41 10.19
CA MET A 137 7.19 22.98 11.57
C MET A 137 8.45 23.64 12.17
N GLY A 138 9.47 23.92 11.35
CA GLY A 138 10.65 24.66 11.77
C GLY A 138 10.38 26.14 12.04
N ASN A 139 9.48 26.76 11.26
CA ASN A 139 9.04 28.14 11.46
C ASN A 139 8.15 28.29 12.72
N ASP A 140 7.35 27.26 13.01
CA ASP A 140 6.53 27.18 14.23
C ASP A 140 7.34 26.85 15.50
N LYS A 141 8.68 26.70 15.39
CA LYS A 141 9.61 26.34 16.49
C LYS A 141 9.27 25.03 17.22
N LEU A 142 8.48 24.17 16.60
CA LEU A 142 8.04 22.87 17.15
C LEU A 142 9.10 21.76 16.99
N LEU A 143 10.01 21.90 16.03
CA LEU A 143 11.16 21.01 15.83
C LEU A 143 12.47 21.73 16.20
N PHE A 144 13.42 20.99 16.79
CA PHE A 144 14.77 21.48 17.04
C PHE A 144 15.36 22.07 15.76
N HIS A 145 15.87 23.31 15.83
CA HIS A 145 16.34 24.11 14.69
C HIS A 145 17.38 23.37 13.81
N SER A 146 18.09 22.40 14.38
CA SER A 146 19.06 21.54 13.70
C SER A 146 18.42 20.54 12.69
N LEU A 147 17.18 20.08 12.93
CA LEU A 147 16.44 19.19 12.01
C LEU A 147 15.71 19.97 10.90
N ALA A 148 15.40 21.25 11.15
CA ALA A 148 14.80 22.17 10.16
C ALA A 148 15.84 22.80 9.22
N LYS A 149 17.14 22.49 9.39
CA LYS A 149 18.22 23.06 8.59
C LYS A 149 18.21 22.45 7.18
N ILE A 150 17.53 23.14 6.27
CA ILE A 150 17.46 22.77 4.85
C ILE A 150 18.84 22.98 4.20
N ASN A 151 19.33 21.99 3.47
CA ASN A 151 20.58 22.13 2.72
C ASN A 151 20.37 23.08 1.51
N ALA A 152 21.18 24.14 1.42
CA ALA A 152 21.02 25.20 0.43
C ALA A 152 21.24 24.76 -1.03
N LYS A 153 21.86 23.60 -1.28
CA LYS A 153 22.05 23.08 -2.65
C LYS A 153 20.92 22.18 -3.14
N THR A 154 20.26 21.43 -2.26
CA THR A 154 19.23 20.45 -2.63
C THR A 154 17.83 20.86 -2.20
N HIS A 155 17.70 21.92 -1.39
CA HIS A 155 16.43 22.37 -0.80
C HIS A 155 15.66 21.25 -0.07
N THR A 156 16.35 20.20 0.35
CA THR A 156 15.81 19.04 1.05
C THR A 156 16.41 18.93 2.46
N PRO A 157 15.61 18.57 3.48
CA PRO A 157 16.07 18.33 4.83
C PRO A 157 16.71 16.93 4.94
N LEU A 158 17.93 16.80 4.43
CA LEU A 158 18.67 15.52 4.39
C LEU A 158 18.80 14.86 5.76
N LEU A 159 18.99 15.64 6.83
CA LEU A 159 19.14 15.12 8.19
C LEU A 159 17.84 14.51 8.73
N ALA A 160 16.68 15.09 8.38
CA ALA A 160 15.37 14.56 8.76
C ALA A 160 15.02 13.28 7.98
N ILE A 161 15.41 13.22 6.70
CA ILE A 161 15.22 12.02 5.86
C ILE A 161 16.13 10.88 6.35
N LEU A 162 17.38 11.18 6.71
CA LEU A 162 18.35 10.18 7.14
C LEU A 162 18.06 9.66 8.55
N LEU A 163 17.62 10.53 9.47
CA LEU A 163 17.13 10.11 10.79
C LEU A 163 15.79 9.38 10.69
N GLY A 164 14.84 9.87 9.88
CA GLY A 164 13.55 9.22 9.67
C GLY A 164 13.70 7.84 9.02
N GLY A 165 14.55 7.73 8.00
CA GLY A 165 14.89 6.45 7.37
C GLY A 165 15.65 5.51 8.31
N GLY A 166 16.57 6.04 9.12
CA GLY A 166 17.30 5.27 10.12
C GLY A 166 16.46 4.78 11.29
N PHE A 167 15.38 5.50 11.65
CA PHE A 167 14.46 5.11 12.73
C PHE A 167 13.29 4.23 12.24
N SER A 168 13.07 4.18 10.93
CA SER A 168 12.03 3.36 10.28
C SER A 168 12.49 1.94 9.95
N GLY A 169 13.74 1.58 10.27
CA GLY A 169 14.32 0.25 10.08
C GLY A 169 14.10 -0.68 11.25
#